data_AF-A0AAV9MFG3-F1
#
_entry.id   AF-A0AAV9MFG3-F1
#
_cell.length_a   1.000
_cell.length_b   1.000
_cell.length_c   1.000
_cell.angle_alpha   90.00
_cell.angle_beta   90.00
_cell.angle_gamma   90.00
#
_symmetry.space_group_name_H-M   'P 1'
#
loop_
_entity.id
_entity.type
_entity.pdbx_description
1 polymer ?
#
loop_
_entity_poly.entity_id
_entity_poly.type
_entity_poly.pdbx_seq_one_letter_code
_entity_poly.pdbx_strand_id
1 'polypeptide(L)'
;MHCQSRDDDIGVRTLRPGDQFDFSFHMNLPETTVYHCDFVWGPKHNSFDVFKRWHSYCGSIKLFQNGYSTWLMKDSGIYFALGPNPSPGDFKFLHSWL
;
A
#
# COMPACT_ATOMS: atom_id res chain seq x y z
N MET A 1 4.28 -5.77 8.80
CA MET A 1 4.55 -5.03 7.55
C MET A 1 5.78 -4.18 7.76
N HIS A 2 6.62 -4.06 6.74
CA HIS A 2 7.71 -3.10 6.70
C HIS A 2 7.52 -2.31 5.41
N CYS A 3 7.42 -1.00 5.49
CA CYS A 3 7.32 -0.15 4.29
C CYS A 3 8.46 0.85 4.30
N GLN A 4 9.12 0.98 3.15
CA GLN A 4 10.25 1.88 3.01
C GLN A 4 10.27 2.50 1.62
N SER A 5 10.82 3.70 1.55
CA SER A 5 11.22 4.37 0.33
C SER A 5 12.73 4.60 0.34
N ARG A 6 13.25 5.23 -0.70
CA ARG A 6 14.67 5.59 -0.75
C ARG A 6 15.07 6.56 0.36
N ASP A 7 14.21 7.53 0.65
CA ASP A 7 14.53 8.69 1.49
C ASP A 7 13.88 8.59 2.89
N ASP A 8 12.74 7.88 2.99
CA ASP A 8 11.96 7.69 4.21
C ASP A 8 11.71 6.22 4.51
N ASP A 9 12.03 5.78 5.72
CA ASP A 9 11.65 4.48 6.27
C ASP A 9 10.45 4.65 7.22
N ILE A 10 9.31 4.04 6.90
CA ILE A 10 8.11 4.04 7.75
C ILE A 10 8.28 3.05 8.91
N GLY A 11 9.20 2.11 8.75
CA GLY A 11 9.62 1.11 9.71
C GLY A 11 8.73 -0.12 9.73
N VAL A 12 9.05 -1.02 10.65
CA VAL A 12 8.30 -2.24 10.92
C VAL A 12 7.08 -1.93 11.79
N ARG A 13 5.91 -2.39 11.36
CA ARG A 13 4.66 -2.34 12.10
C ARG A 13 4.00 -3.71 12.17
N THR A 14 3.52 -4.10 13.36
CA THR A 14 2.70 -5.31 13.54
C THR A 14 1.26 -4.88 13.70
N LEU A 15 0.41 -5.27 12.75
CA LEU A 15 -1.03 -5.02 12.76
C LEU A 15 -1.78 -6.29 13.17
N ARG A 16 -2.79 -6.15 14.01
CA ARG A 16 -3.73 -7.22 14.38
C ARG A 16 -4.94 -7.20 13.42
N PRO A 17 -5.72 -8.29 13.36
CA PRO A 17 -6.96 -8.29 12.60
C PRO A 17 -7.88 -7.14 13.05
N GLY A 18 -8.30 -6.30 12.10
CA GLY A 18 -9.11 -5.10 12.35
C GLY A 18 -8.31 -3.81 12.57
N ASP A 19 -6.99 -3.90 12.75
CA ASP A 19 -6.14 -2.71 12.84
C ASP A 19 -5.99 -2.05 11.47
N GLN A 20 -5.92 -0.72 11.48
CA GLN A 20 -5.60 0.09 10.31
C GLN A 20 -4.32 0.88 10.59
N PHE A 21 -3.53 1.06 9.53
CA PHE A 21 -2.35 1.90 9.55
C PHE A 21 -2.33 2.77 8.30
N ASP A 22 -2.26 4.08 8.54
CA ASP A 22 -2.21 5.08 7.49
C ASP A 22 -0.89 5.84 7.60
N PHE A 23 -0.30 6.12 6.44
CA PHE A 23 0.80 7.06 6.30
C PHE A 23 0.56 7.94 5.09
N SER A 24 1.09 9.15 5.14
CA SER A 24 1.03 10.12 4.05
C SER A 24 2.42 10.65 3.75
N PHE A 25 2.63 11.01 2.49
CA PHE A 25 3.88 11.57 2.01
C PHE A 25 3.58 12.58 0.90
N HIS A 26 4.53 13.45 0.64
CA HIS A 26 4.49 14.31 -0.54
C HIS A 26 5.43 13.73 -1.59
N MET A 27 4.99 13.70 -2.84
CA MET A 27 5.88 13.32 -3.93
C MET A 27 7.03 14.31 -4.05
N ASN A 28 8.24 13.81 -4.24
CA ASN A 28 9.39 14.65 -4.57
C ASN A 28 9.33 15.14 -6.02
N LEU A 29 9.95 16.30 -6.30
CA LEU A 29 10.23 16.77 -7.67
C LEU A 29 11.57 16.17 -8.11
N PRO A 30 11.58 14.90 -8.56
CA PRO A 30 11.40 14.53 -9.97
C PRO A 30 10.47 13.30 -10.17
N GLU A 31 9.46 13.14 -9.30
CA GLU A 31 8.48 12.04 -9.30
C GLU A 31 9.07 10.63 -9.13
N THR A 32 10.23 10.51 -8.49
CA THR A 32 10.92 9.22 -8.30
C THR A 32 10.53 8.51 -7.00
N THR A 33 9.52 9.01 -6.29
CA THR A 33 9.08 8.44 -5.02
C THR A 33 8.53 7.03 -5.25
N VAL A 34 9.10 6.05 -4.52
CA VAL A 34 8.65 4.66 -4.49
C VAL A 34 8.54 4.22 -3.04
N TYR A 35 7.40 3.65 -2.67
CA TYR A 35 7.25 2.93 -1.41
C TYR A 35 7.07 1.45 -1.71
N HIS A 36 8.05 0.67 -1.28
CA HIS A 36 8.02 -0.78 -1.31
C HIS A 36 7.61 -1.30 0.06
N CYS A 37 6.73 -2.29 0.10
CA CYS A 37 6.29 -2.87 1.35
C CYS A 37 6.42 -4.40 1.35
N ASP A 38 6.96 -4.91 2.45
CA ASP A 38 7.01 -6.32 2.79
C ASP A 38 5.91 -6.64 3.81
N PHE A 39 5.07 -7.60 3.46
CA PHE A 39 3.98 -8.10 4.28
C PHE A 39 4.29 -9.52 4.73
N VAL A 40 4.15 -9.76 6.03
CA VAL A 40 4.32 -11.07 6.65
C VAL A 40 3.10 -11.34 7.52
N TRP A 41 2.49 -12.50 7.32
CA TRP A 41 1.34 -12.98 8.09
C TRP A 41 1.55 -14.46 8.45
N GLY A 42 2.10 -14.71 9.64
CA GLY A 42 2.48 -16.07 10.02
C GLY A 42 3.49 -16.65 9.02
N PRO A 43 3.22 -17.80 8.37
CA PRO A 43 4.11 -18.36 7.35
C PRO A 43 3.96 -17.70 5.96
N LYS A 44 2.95 -16.84 5.78
CA LYS A 44 2.65 -16.19 4.50
C LYS A 44 3.47 -14.92 4.34
N HIS A 45 3.91 -14.64 3.13
CA HIS A 45 4.61 -13.39 2.82
C HIS A 45 4.22 -12.85 1.44
N ASN A 46 4.38 -11.55 1.24
CA ASN A 46 4.33 -10.92 -0.07
C ASN A 46 5.01 -9.54 -0.01
N SER A 47 5.62 -9.11 -1.11
CA SER A 47 6.37 -7.87 -1.21
C SER A 47 6.07 -7.17 -2.54
N PHE A 48 5.66 -5.91 -2.50
CA PHE A 48 5.35 -5.14 -3.71
C PHE A 48 5.38 -3.62 -3.48
N ASP A 49 5.43 -2.87 -4.58
CA ASP A 49 5.37 -1.41 -4.56
C ASP A 49 3.94 -0.93 -4.30
N VAL A 50 3.63 -0.52 -3.06
CA VAL A 50 2.32 0.09 -2.72
C VAL A 50 2.14 1.44 -3.39
N PHE A 51 3.26 2.15 -3.63
CA PHE A 51 3.30 3.37 -4.41
C PHE A 51 4.52 3.38 -5.32
N LYS A 52 4.28 3.55 -6.62
CA LYS A 52 5.30 3.87 -7.60
C LYS A 52 4.65 4.66 -8.71
N ARG A 53 5.15 5.86 -8.95
CA ARG A 53 4.61 6.75 -9.97
C ARG A 53 4.50 6.02 -11.31
N TRP A 54 3.33 6.11 -11.97
CA TRP A 54 3.00 5.46 -13.25
C TRP A 54 3.00 3.92 -13.30
N HIS A 55 3.48 3.24 -12.25
CA HIS A 55 3.60 1.77 -12.26
C HIS A 55 2.78 1.06 -11.19
N SER A 56 2.41 1.72 -10.09
CA SER A 56 1.48 1.17 -9.10
C SER A 56 0.06 1.63 -9.33
N TYR A 57 -0.90 0.93 -8.73
CA TYR A 57 -2.32 1.27 -8.80
C TYR A 57 -2.59 2.69 -8.28
N CYS A 58 -1.93 3.09 -7.19
CA CYS A 58 -1.97 4.45 -6.64
C CYS A 58 -1.23 5.48 -7.53
N GLY A 59 -0.15 5.05 -8.19
CA GLY A 59 0.75 5.92 -8.93
C GLY A 59 0.15 6.59 -10.17
N SER A 60 -1.09 6.26 -10.54
CA SER A 60 -1.83 6.87 -11.66
C SER A 60 -2.56 8.17 -11.28
N ILE A 61 -2.67 8.49 -9.98
CA ILE A 61 -3.37 9.69 -9.49
C ILE A 61 -2.59 10.96 -9.89
N LYS A 62 -3.30 12.06 -10.19
CA LYS A 62 -2.67 13.32 -10.62
C LYS A 62 -1.94 14.00 -9.45
N LEU A 63 -0.80 14.64 -9.73
CA LEU A 63 0.10 15.31 -8.77
C LEU A 63 -0.56 16.36 -7.84
N PHE A 64 -1.71 16.89 -8.25
CA PHE A 64 -2.44 17.93 -7.53
C PHE A 64 -3.74 17.42 -6.88
N GLN A 65 -3.91 16.11 -6.80
CA GLN A 65 -5.04 15.50 -6.11
C GLN A 65 -4.54 14.68 -4.94
N ASN A 66 -5.24 14.79 -3.82
CA ASN A 66 -5.04 13.87 -2.71
C ASN A 66 -5.47 12.47 -3.17
N GLY A 67 -4.46 11.64 -3.43
CA GLY A 67 -4.65 10.25 -3.76
C GLY A 67 -4.72 9.41 -2.51
N TYR A 68 -5.75 8.57 -2.43
CA TYR A 68 -5.88 7.58 -1.35
C TYR A 68 -5.85 6.20 -1.96
N SER A 69 -5.05 5.33 -1.36
CA SER A 69 -4.96 3.93 -1.72
C SER A 69 -5.02 3.09 -0.47
N THR A 70 -6.00 2.21 -0.45
CA THR A 70 -6.30 1.38 0.69
C THR A 70 -6.03 -0.07 0.34
N TRP A 71 -5.16 -0.69 1.12
CA TRP A 71 -4.75 -2.07 0.97
C TRP A 71 -5.35 -2.91 2.09
N LEU A 72 -6.10 -3.95 1.74
CA LEU A 72 -6.77 -4.83 2.69
C LEU A 72 -6.13 -6.21 2.65
N MET A 73 -5.48 -6.56 3.76
CA MET A 73 -4.84 -7.86 3.97
C MET A 73 -5.87 -8.83 4.57
N LYS A 74 -6.18 -9.91 3.85
CA LYS A 74 -7.02 -11.01 4.33
C LYS A 74 -6.23 -12.31 4.33
N ASP A 75 -6.73 -13.31 5.03
CA ASP A 75 -6.21 -14.68 4.95
C ASP A 75 -6.22 -15.23 3.51
N SER A 76 -7.21 -14.87 2.70
CA SER A 76 -7.37 -15.28 1.30
C SER A 76 -6.42 -14.58 0.32
N GLY A 77 -5.88 -13.41 0.67
CA GLY A 77 -5.01 -12.65 -0.22
C GLY A 77 -5.01 -11.16 0.09
N ILE A 78 -4.47 -10.41 -0.86
CA ILE A 78 -4.26 -8.97 -0.76
C ILE A 78 -5.19 -8.26 -1.74
N TYR A 79 -5.96 -7.32 -1.20
CA TYR A 79 -6.97 -6.58 -1.94
C TYR A 79 -6.64 -5.09 -1.97
N PHE A 80 -7.12 -4.40 -2.99
CA PHE A 80 -6.87 -2.98 -3.21
C PHE A 80 -8.16 -2.23 -3.56
N ALA A 81 -8.29 -1.01 -3.04
CA ALA A 81 -9.31 -0.05 -3.43
C ALA A 81 -8.76 1.38 -3.39
N LEU A 82 -9.34 2.25 -4.21
CA LEU A 82 -9.08 3.69 -4.16
C LEU A 82 -9.99 4.36 -3.13
N GLY A 83 -9.49 5.41 -2.49
CA GLY A 83 -10.23 6.17 -1.48
C GLY A 83 -9.81 5.86 -0.04
N PRO A 84 -10.05 6.79 0.91
CA PRO A 84 -9.64 6.64 2.31
C PRO A 84 -10.51 5.66 3.10
N ASN A 85 -11.77 5.47 2.69
CA ASN A 85 -12.75 4.61 3.35
C ASN A 85 -13.58 3.86 2.29
N PRO A 86 -12.95 2.94 1.54
CA PRO A 86 -13.65 2.16 0.52
C PRO A 86 -14.71 1.24 1.14
N SER A 87 -15.82 1.06 0.43
CA SER A 87 -16.84 0.09 0.80
C SER A 87 -16.34 -1.34 0.52
N PRO A 88 -16.90 -2.38 1.17
CA PRO A 88 -16.47 -3.77 0.96
C PRO A 88 -16.47 -4.23 -0.51
N GLY A 89 -17.37 -3.70 -1.36
CA GLY A 89 -17.47 -4.04 -2.79
C GLY A 89 -16.43 -3.37 -3.70
N ASP A 90 -15.75 -2.33 -3.21
CA ASP A 90 -14.75 -1.58 -3.97
C ASP A 90 -13.43 -2.36 -4.09
N PHE A 91 -13.14 -3.21 -3.09
CA PHE A 91 -11.93 -3.99 -3.03
C PHE A 91 -11.84 -5.03 -4.14
N LYS A 92 -10.74 -4.98 -4.89
CA LYS A 92 -10.37 -5.97 -5.91
C LYS A 92 -9.20 -6.80 -5.42
N PHE A 93 -9.27 -8.11 -5.66
CA PHE A 93 -8.15 -9.01 -5.40
C PHE A 93 -6.97 -8.62 -6.30
N LEU A 94 -5.77 -8.58 -5.74
CA LEU A 94 -4.57 -8.14 -6.44
C LEU A 94 -3.44 -9.15 -6.41
N HIS A 95 -3.14 -9.66 -5.22
CA HIS A 95 -2.03 -10.60 -5.02
C HIS A 95 -2.46 -11.75 -4.12
N SER A 96 -2.04 -12.96 -4.47
CA SER A 96 -2.06 -14.11 -3.56
C SER A 96 -0.90 -14.00 -2.57
N TRP A 97 -1.03 -14.61 -1.40
CA TRP A 97 0.13 -14.83 -0.54
C TRP A 97 1.10 -15.82 -1.19
N LEU A 98 2.40 -15.67 -0.89
CA LEU A 98 3.45 -16.65 -1.15
C LEU A 98 3.66 -17.52 0.10
#